data_AF-A0A0B2QZB2-F1
#
_entry.id   AF-A0A0B2QZB2-F1
#
_cell.length_a   1.000
_cell.length_b   1.000
_cell.length_c   1.000
_cell.angle_alpha   90.00
_cell.angle_beta   90.00
_cell.angle_gamma   90.00
#
_symmetry.space_group_name_H-M   'P 1'
#
loop_
_entity.id
_entity.type
_entity.pdbx_description
1 polymer ?
#
loop_
_entity_poly.entity_id
_entity_poly.type
_entity_poly.pdbx_seq_one_letter_code
_entity_poly.pdbx_strand_id
1 'polypeptide(L)'
;SKLVIAAIRNLDLVPWHLRNQCENCLSNIWNMGFIATHIYRKGNSCADRLANYEISNLDFVWWNSLPNFIRHEFCHNKLRLPNYRF
;
A
#
# COMPACT_ATOMS: atom_id res chain seq x y z
N SER A 1 5.99 -6.61 1.58
CA SER A 1 7.20 -6.66 2.44
C SER A 1 6.92 -7.53 3.66
N LYS A 2 7.79 -8.49 3.99
CA LYS A 2 7.63 -9.36 5.17
C LYS A 2 7.68 -8.57 6.49
N LEU A 3 8.42 -7.46 6.51
CA LEU A 3 8.58 -6.59 7.68
C LEU A 3 7.27 -5.94 8.10
N VAL A 4 6.46 -5.47 7.14
CA VAL A 4 5.15 -4.84 7.44
C VAL A 4 4.20 -5.84 8.10
N ILE A 5 4.19 -7.09 7.63
CA ILE A 5 3.35 -8.13 8.23
C ILE A 5 3.84 -8.50 9.64
N ALA A 6 5.16 -8.50 9.84
CA ALA A 6 5.74 -8.71 11.17
C ALA A 6 5.36 -7.56 12.12
N ALA A 7 5.43 -6.30 11.66
CA ALA A 7 5.04 -5.11 12.41
C ALA A 7 3.54 -5.11 12.80
N ILE A 8 2.67 -5.54 11.89
CA ILE A 8 1.23 -5.69 12.17
C ILE A 8 0.97 -6.74 13.27
N ARG A 9 1.81 -7.78 13.34
CA ARG A 9 1.69 -8.87 14.33
C ARG A 9 2.38 -8.55 15.65
N ASN A 10 3.43 -7.72 15.62
CA ASN A 10 4.20 -7.34 16.79
C ASN A 10 4.66 -5.88 16.65
N LEU A 11 4.02 -5.00 17.42
CA LEU A 11 4.29 -3.57 17.46
C LEU A 11 5.67 -3.21 18.02
N ASP A 12 6.32 -4.11 18.77
CA ASP A 12 7.66 -3.85 19.32
C ASP A 12 8.75 -3.84 18.22
N LEU A 13 8.43 -4.36 17.03
CA LEU A 13 9.28 -4.27 15.84
C LEU A 13 9.15 -2.92 15.12
N VAL A 14 8.17 -2.09 15.49
CA VAL A 14 7.92 -0.79 14.86
C VAL A 14 8.85 0.27 15.45
N PRO A 15 9.55 1.06 14.62
CA PRO A 15 10.33 2.20 15.10
C PRO A 15 9.48 3.14 15.96
N TRP A 16 10.04 3.61 17.07
CA TRP A 16 9.31 4.43 18.06
C TRP A 16 8.59 5.65 17.44
N HIS A 17 9.19 6.27 16.43
CA HIS A 17 8.62 7.45 15.76
C HIS A 17 7.37 7.15 14.91
N LEU A 18 7.14 5.88 14.54
CA LEU A 18 5.95 5.42 13.82
C LEU A 18 4.95 4.69 14.72
N ARG A 19 5.31 4.42 15.99
CA ARG A 19 4.52 3.56 16.88
C ARG A 19 3.11 4.09 17.10
N ASN A 20 2.98 5.38 17.45
CA ASN A 20 1.67 6.00 17.69
C ASN A 20 0.78 5.95 16.44
N GLN A 21 1.35 6.19 15.26
CA GLN A 21 0.60 6.12 14.00
C GLN A 21 0.15 4.68 13.69
N CYS A 22 1.04 3.70 13.88
CA CYS A 22 0.70 2.29 13.72
C CYS A 22 -0.38 1.83 14.69
N GLU A 23 -0.29 2.20 15.97
CA GLU A 23 -1.30 1.85 16.98
C GLU A 23 -2.68 2.42 16.64
N ASN A 24 -2.74 3.69 16.21
CA ASN A 24 -3.99 4.32 15.75
C ASN A 24 -4.55 3.66 14.48
N CYS A 25 -3.70 3.22 13.56
CA CYS A 25 -4.15 2.48 12.38
C CYS A 25 -4.69 1.10 12.77
N LEU A 26 -3.97 0.35 13.60
CA LEU A 26 -4.35 -1.00 13.98
C LEU A 26 -5.63 -1.03 14.82
N SER A 27 -5.83 -0.06 15.72
CA SER A 27 -7.06 0.04 16.51
C SER A 27 -8.30 0.15 15.61
N ASN A 28 -8.22 0.93 14.53
CA ASN A 28 -9.29 1.05 13.54
C ASN A 28 -9.47 -0.24 12.73
N ILE A 29 -8.37 -0.83 12.28
CA ILE A 29 -8.38 -2.01 11.41
C ILE A 29 -8.86 -3.27 12.15
N TRP A 30 -8.55 -3.43 13.44
CA TRP A 30 -9.00 -4.56 14.24
C TRP A 30 -10.52 -4.63 14.37
N ASN A 31 -11.20 -3.47 14.35
CA ASN A 31 -12.66 -3.42 14.38
C ASN A 31 -13.33 -3.86 13.05
N MET A 32 -12.56 -4.07 11.99
CA MET A 32 -13.09 -4.36 10.64
C MET A 32 -12.98 -5.84 10.23
N GLY A 33 -12.35 -6.70 11.03
CA GLY A 33 -12.09 -8.10 10.65
C GLY A 33 -11.17 -8.20 9.42
N PHE A 34 -9.88 -7.91 9.59
CA PHE A 34 -8.94 -7.80 8.47
C PHE A 34 -8.01 -9.02 8.32
N ILE A 35 -7.48 -9.20 7.10
CA ILE A 35 -6.41 -10.17 6.80
C ILE A 35 -5.26 -9.44 6.11
N ALA A 36 -4.05 -9.56 6.65
CA ALA A 36 -2.82 -9.07 6.02
C ALA A 36 -2.00 -10.23 5.43
N THR A 37 -1.72 -10.15 4.13
CA THR A 37 -0.91 -11.15 3.40
C THR A 37 0.23 -10.49 2.64
N HIS A 38 1.26 -11.29 2.36
CA HIS A 38 2.39 -10.84 1.55
C HIS A 38 2.09 -11.04 0.07
N ILE A 39 1.95 -9.95 -0.68
CA ILE A 39 1.87 -10.01 -2.14
C ILE A 39 3.28 -9.95 -2.70
N TYR A 40 3.68 -10.96 -3.47
CA TYR A 40 5.00 -11.02 -4.10
C TYR A 40 5.02 -10.19 -5.40
N ARG A 41 6.10 -9.41 -5.59
CA ARG A 41 6.46 -8.65 -6.80
C ARG A 41 5.67 -7.37 -7.09
N LYS A 42 4.58 -7.42 -7.86
CA LYS A 42 3.95 -6.23 -8.49
C LYS A 42 2.42 -6.20 -8.38
N GLY A 43 1.81 -7.09 -7.61
CA GLY A 43 0.36 -7.08 -7.41
C GLY A 43 -0.18 -5.79 -6.79
N ASN A 44 0.71 -4.95 -6.27
CA ASN A 44 0.39 -3.65 -5.67
C ASN A 44 0.91 -2.44 -6.48
N SER A 45 1.26 -2.61 -7.76
CA SER A 45 1.97 -1.57 -8.51
C SER A 45 1.20 -0.25 -8.66
N CYS A 46 -0.13 -0.29 -8.67
CA CYS A 46 -0.96 0.92 -8.60
C CYS A 46 -0.75 1.68 -7.28
N ALA A 47 -0.77 0.99 -6.14
CA ALA A 47 -0.56 1.63 -4.84
C ALA A 47 0.87 2.14 -4.69
N ASP A 48 1.86 1.41 -5.22
CA ASP A 48 3.25 1.88 -5.25
C ASP A 48 3.38 3.17 -6.06
N ARG A 49 2.70 3.28 -7.21
CA ARG A 49 2.67 4.53 -8.00
C ARG A 49 1.95 5.66 -7.28
N LEU A 50 0.86 5.37 -6.56
CA LEU A 50 0.14 6.38 -5.76
C LEU A 50 1.02 6.91 -4.61
N ALA A 51 1.66 6.03 -3.86
CA ALA A 51 2.58 6.43 -2.79
C ALA A 51 3.75 7.26 -3.32
N ASN A 52 4.34 6.88 -4.46
CA ASN A 52 5.40 7.67 -5.09
C ASN A 52 4.92 9.05 -5.58
N TYR A 53 3.67 9.14 -6.05
CA TYR A 53 3.09 10.42 -6.44
C TYR A 53 2.90 11.36 -5.24
N GLU A 54 2.42 10.83 -4.11
CA GLU A 54 2.22 11.61 -2.88
C GLU A 54 3.54 12.13 -2.30
N ILE A 55 4.63 11.35 -2.40
CA ILE A 55 5.98 11.82 -2.01
C ILE A 55 6.38 13.08 -2.81
N SER A 56 5.98 13.16 -4.08
CA SER A 56 6.29 14.32 -4.94
C SER A 56 5.29 15.47 -4.83
N ASN A 57 4.04 15.20 -4.44
CA ASN A 57 2.94 16.15 -4.37
C ASN A 57 2.25 15.94 -3.02
N LEU A 58 2.64 16.72 -2.01
CA LEU A 58 2.21 16.63 -0.60
C LEU A 58 0.74 17.10 -0.38
N ASP A 59 -0.13 16.84 -1.34
CA ASP A 59 -1.52 17.27 -1.34
C ASP A 59 -2.46 16.09 -1.08
N PHE A 60 -3.49 16.32 -0.28
CA PHE A 60 -4.60 15.39 -0.13
C PHE A 60 -5.53 15.54 -1.34
N VAL A 61 -5.34 14.67 -2.33
CA VAL A 61 -6.10 14.71 -3.60
C VAL A 61 -7.18 13.63 -3.62
N TRP A 62 -8.41 14.05 -3.94
CA TRP A 62 -9.48 13.14 -4.32
C TRP A 62 -9.63 13.12 -5.84
N TRP A 63 -9.65 11.92 -6.44
CA TRP A 63 -9.79 11.76 -7.89
C TRP A 63 -11.18 11.22 -8.25
N ASN A 64 -11.96 12.01 -8.98
CA ASN A 64 -13.24 11.56 -9.55
C ASN A 64 -13.06 10.67 -10.79
N SER A 65 -11.84 10.57 -11.32
CA SER A 65 -11.51 9.75 -12.49
C SER A 65 -10.10 9.15 -12.35
N LEU A 66 -9.82 8.08 -13.09
CA LEU A 66 -8.53 7.37 -13.00
C LEU A 66 -7.36 8.29 -13.41
N PRO A 67 -6.39 8.56 -12.51
CA PRO A 67 -5.25 9.39 -12.86
C PRO A 67 -4.38 8.78 -13.96
N ASN A 68 -3.92 9.62 -14.89
CA ASN A 68 -3.14 9.18 -16.05
C ASN A 68 -1.87 8.42 -15.65
N PHE A 69 -1.22 8.81 -14.55
CA PHE A 69 0.04 8.22 -14.11
C PHE A 69 -0.11 6.77 -13.60
N ILE A 70 -1.30 6.34 -13.17
CA ILE A 70 -1.57 4.94 -12.78
C ILE A 70 -2.28 4.13 -13.87
N ARG A 71 -2.75 4.76 -14.95
CA ARG A 71 -3.57 4.11 -15.98
C ARG A 71 -2.94 2.85 -16.55
N HIS A 72 -1.64 2.88 -16.82
CA HIS A 72 -0.90 1.72 -17.33
C HIS A 72 -0.97 0.52 -16.37
N GLU A 73 -0.59 0.73 -15.10
CA GLU A 73 -0.61 -0.34 -14.08
C GLU A 73 -2.02 -0.85 -13.83
N PHE A 74 -3.00 0.06 -13.80
CA PHE A 74 -4.40 -0.29 -13.60
C PHE A 74 -4.91 -1.20 -14.72
N CYS A 75 -4.70 -0.83 -15.98
CA CYS A 75 -5.11 -1.64 -17.13
C CYS A 75 -4.40 -2.99 -17.13
N HIS A 76 -3.10 -3.01 -16.82
CA HIS A 76 -2.31 -4.23 -16.78
C HIS A 76 -2.81 -5.20 -15.69
N ASN A 77 -3.14 -4.68 -14.50
CA ASN A 77 -3.71 -5.47 -13.41
C ASN A 77 -5.12 -5.96 -13.75
N LYS A 78 -5.97 -5.09 -14.33
CA LYS A 78 -7.33 -5.44 -14.77
C LYS A 78 -7.33 -6.56 -15.80
N LEU A 79 -6.37 -6.58 -16.71
CA LEU A 79 -6.20 -7.61 -17.74
C LEU A 79 -5.43 -8.84 -17.24
N ARG A 80 -5.01 -8.88 -15.97
CA ARG A 80 -4.18 -9.94 -15.37
C ARG A 80 -2.91 -10.25 -16.18
N LEU A 81 -2.37 -9.23 -16.84
CA LEU A 81 -1.19 -9.42 -17.67
C LEU A 81 0.02 -9.72 -16.77
N PRO A 82 0.91 -10.63 -17.20
CA PRO A 82 2.12 -10.95 -16.46
C PRO A 82 3.14 -9.81 -16.57
N ASN A 83 3.66 -9.39 -15.43
CA ASN A 83 4.72 -8.39 -15.36
C ASN A 83 6.07 -9.11 -15.27
N TYR A 84 6.70 -9.38 -16.41
CA TYR A 84 8.07 -9.91 -16.43
C TYR A 84 9.07 -8.78 -16.21
N ARG A 85 9.99 -8.96 -15.25
CA ARG A 85 11.25 -8.21 -15.19
C ARG A 85 12.32 -9.25 -15.51
N PHE A 86 12.97 -9.11 -16.66
CA PHE A 86 14.22 -9.80 -16.94
C PHE A 86 15.31 -9.24 -16.03
#